data_AF-A0A6G8CKP6-F1
#
_entry.id   AF-A0A6G8CKP6-F1
#
_cell.length_a   1.000
_cell.length_b   1.000
_cell.length_c   1.000
_cell.angle_alpha   90.00
_cell.angle_beta   90.00
_cell.angle_gamma   90.00
#
_symmetry.space_group_name_H-M   'P 1'
#
loop_
_entity.id
_entity.type
_entity.pdbx_description
1 polymer ?
#
loop_
_entity_poly.entity_id
_entity_poly.type
_entity_poly.pdbx_seq_one_letter_code
_entity_poly.pdbx_strand_id
1 'polypeptide(L)'
;MLSLSSVVGTSVQADVNVPSGSQINLAGGTMQLGCTDFLIQGAAVQGSGASTTGVRNLSVLAGGSLDMAGSAIQLAQQYTNNGSVSAAGGSLTRVDSVTCPAVGQLGAIPINGVGPVATVAAVPTLGSFAFGLLMLSLGLIGGLRAARRGSSPNRPWH
;
A
#
# COMPACT_ATOMS: atom_id res chain seq x y z
N MET A 1 -32.57 4.65 -28.21
CA MET A 1 -31.12 4.46 -27.97
C MET A 1 -30.60 5.76 -27.37
N LEU A 2 -30.34 5.80 -26.06
CA LEU A 2 -29.77 6.98 -25.40
C LEU A 2 -28.27 7.05 -25.71
N SER A 3 -27.84 8.11 -26.40
CA SER A 3 -26.43 8.39 -26.65
C SER A 3 -25.79 8.89 -25.34
N LEU A 4 -24.91 8.09 -24.74
CA LEU A 4 -24.06 8.55 -23.64
C LEU A 4 -22.96 9.45 -24.22
N SER A 5 -23.09 10.76 -24.04
CA SER A 5 -22.00 11.70 -24.29
C SER A 5 -21.04 11.67 -23.09
N SER A 6 -19.93 10.94 -23.22
CA SER A 6 -18.82 10.98 -22.26
C SER A 6 -18.07 12.31 -22.41
N VAL A 7 -18.24 13.21 -21.44
CA VAL A 7 -17.41 14.42 -21.29
C VAL A 7 -16.01 13.98 -20.86
N VAL A 8 -15.04 14.10 -21.76
CA VAL A 8 -13.62 13.96 -21.43
C VAL A 8 -13.16 15.33 -20.91
N GLY A 9 -13.06 15.48 -19.60
CA GLY A 9 -12.45 16.64 -18.97
C GLY A 9 -10.93 16.60 -19.18
N THR A 10 -10.35 17.68 -19.71
CA THR A 10 -8.90 17.86 -19.72
C THR A 10 -8.43 18.01 -18.27
N SER A 11 -7.62 17.06 -17.77
CA SER A 11 -6.98 17.21 -16.47
C SER A 11 -5.95 18.34 -16.57
N VAL A 12 -6.27 19.51 -16.04
CA VAL A 12 -5.26 20.54 -15.76
C VAL A 12 -4.39 19.99 -14.64
N GLN A 13 -3.14 19.60 -14.98
CA GLN A 13 -2.18 19.11 -13.99
C GLN A 13 -1.56 20.30 -13.25
N ALA A 14 -2.26 20.80 -12.24
CA ALA A 14 -1.66 21.66 -11.23
C ALA A 14 -1.01 20.77 -10.17
N ASP A 15 0.27 20.44 -10.33
CA ASP A 15 1.08 19.85 -9.26
C ASP A 15 1.35 20.93 -8.19
N VAL A 16 1.21 20.57 -6.92
CA VAL A 16 1.63 21.43 -5.82
C VAL A 16 3.00 20.99 -5.36
N ASN A 17 4.02 21.70 -5.83
CA ASN A 17 5.40 21.54 -5.37
C ASN A 17 5.77 22.65 -4.41
N VAL A 18 6.13 22.29 -3.18
CA VAL A 18 6.67 23.20 -2.16
C VAL A 18 8.19 23.05 -2.18
N PRO A 19 8.95 23.94 -2.86
CA PRO A 19 10.39 23.79 -2.98
C PRO A 19 11.10 24.05 -1.64
N SER A 20 12.35 23.61 -1.52
CA SER A 20 13.17 23.83 -0.32
C SER A 20 13.27 25.32 0.02
N GLY A 21 13.14 25.66 1.30
CA GLY A 21 13.14 27.05 1.77
C GLY A 21 11.83 27.81 1.55
N SER A 22 10.82 27.19 0.91
CA SER A 22 9.47 27.74 0.82
C SER A 22 8.55 27.13 1.87
N GLN A 23 7.48 27.85 2.20
CA GLN A 23 6.44 27.38 3.10
C GLN A 23 5.05 27.59 2.49
N ILE A 24 4.18 26.60 2.62
CA ILE A 24 2.73 26.77 2.46
C ILE A 24 2.06 26.60 3.82
N ASN A 25 1.06 27.44 4.10
CA ASN A 25 0.26 27.36 5.32
C ASN A 25 -1.22 27.46 4.96
N LEU A 26 -2.00 26.41 5.23
CA LEU A 26 -3.44 26.41 5.00
C LEU A 26 -4.21 27.07 6.14
N ALA A 27 -3.59 27.25 7.32
CA ALA A 27 -4.18 27.87 8.51
C ALA A 27 -5.57 27.30 8.89
N GLY A 28 -5.78 25.98 8.71
CA GLY A 28 -7.07 25.33 8.97
C GLY A 28 -8.03 25.32 7.76
N GLY A 29 -7.61 25.87 6.62
CA GLY A 29 -8.40 25.92 5.38
C GLY A 29 -8.44 24.61 4.59
N THR A 30 -9.08 24.65 3.42
CA THR A 30 -9.23 23.48 2.55
C THR A 30 -8.43 23.61 1.26
N MET A 31 -7.78 22.53 0.83
CA MET A 31 -7.08 22.44 -0.46
C MET A 31 -7.60 21.24 -1.25
N GLN A 32 -7.88 21.44 -2.54
CA GLN A 32 -8.38 20.40 -3.44
C GLN A 32 -7.44 20.34 -4.66
N LEU A 33 -6.76 19.21 -4.83
CA LEU A 33 -5.75 19.02 -5.88
C LEU A 33 -6.31 18.34 -7.14
N GLY A 34 -7.55 17.83 -7.12
CA GLY A 34 -8.18 17.31 -8.34
C GLY A 34 -7.44 16.15 -9.01
N CYS A 35 -6.83 15.26 -8.22
CA CYS A 35 -5.99 14.14 -8.62
C CYS A 35 -4.58 14.50 -9.12
N THR A 36 -3.92 15.43 -8.44
CA THR A 36 -2.51 15.77 -8.71
C THR A 36 -1.61 15.44 -7.53
N ASP A 37 -0.30 15.43 -7.79
CA ASP A 37 0.68 15.11 -6.77
C ASP A 37 0.92 16.31 -5.85
N PHE A 38 1.18 16.01 -4.58
CA PHE A 38 1.58 16.97 -3.58
C PHE A 38 3.00 16.65 -3.12
N LEU A 39 3.95 17.44 -3.60
CA LEU A 39 5.39 17.27 -3.38
C LEU A 39 5.90 18.29 -2.37
N ILE A 40 6.52 17.83 -1.29
CA ILE A 40 6.98 18.69 -0.19
C ILE A 40 8.51 18.54 -0.04
N GLN A 41 9.24 19.59 -0.41
CA GLN A 41 10.69 19.75 -0.20
C GLN A 41 11.00 20.87 0.81
N GLY A 42 10.08 21.83 0.97
CA GLY A 42 10.10 22.86 2.00
C GLY A 42 9.17 22.51 3.17
N ALA A 43 8.41 23.49 3.66
CA ALA A 43 7.48 23.30 4.76
C ALA A 43 6.01 23.38 4.32
N ALA A 44 5.20 22.40 4.70
CA ALA A 44 3.76 22.44 4.55
C ALA A 44 3.08 22.38 5.91
N VAL A 45 2.32 23.41 6.26
CA VAL A 45 1.58 23.50 7.52
C VAL A 45 0.09 23.51 7.19
N GLN A 46 -0.63 22.50 7.64
CA GLN A 46 -2.08 22.39 7.43
C GLN A 46 -2.83 23.31 8.40
N GLY A 47 -2.47 23.24 9.69
CA GLY A 47 -3.25 23.85 10.77
C GLY A 47 -4.47 23.02 11.15
N SER A 48 -4.91 23.14 12.40
CA SER A 48 -6.04 22.37 12.93
C SER A 48 -7.31 22.65 12.14
N GLY A 49 -8.06 21.59 11.81
CA GLY A 49 -9.30 21.67 11.04
C GLY A 49 -9.10 21.73 9.53
N ALA A 50 -7.86 21.83 9.03
CA ALA A 50 -7.60 21.82 7.60
C ALA A 50 -7.95 20.48 6.95
N SER A 51 -8.37 20.57 5.68
CA SER A 51 -8.71 19.41 4.86
C SER A 51 -8.07 19.51 3.49
N THR A 52 -7.18 18.57 3.16
CA THR A 52 -6.57 18.46 1.84
C THR A 52 -7.11 17.23 1.14
N THR A 53 -7.72 17.40 -0.03
CA THR A 53 -8.40 16.33 -0.77
C THR A 53 -7.93 16.25 -2.22
N GLY A 54 -8.29 15.15 -2.89
CA GLY A 54 -7.93 14.89 -4.28
C GLY A 54 -6.43 14.85 -4.52
N VAL A 55 -5.64 14.47 -3.52
CA VAL A 55 -4.20 14.20 -3.72
C VAL A 55 -4.08 12.86 -4.45
N ARG A 56 -3.32 12.81 -5.53
CA ARG A 56 -2.96 11.56 -6.19
C ARG A 56 -1.86 10.86 -5.38
N ASN A 57 -0.67 11.45 -5.32
CA ASN A 57 0.43 11.00 -4.48
C ASN A 57 0.85 12.10 -3.50
N LEU A 58 1.16 11.73 -2.27
CA LEU A 58 1.78 12.62 -1.28
C LEU A 58 3.24 12.18 -1.08
N SER A 59 4.19 13.08 -1.34
CA SER A 59 5.61 12.77 -1.14
C SER A 59 6.28 13.87 -0.33
N VAL A 60 6.77 13.51 0.85
CA VAL A 60 7.63 14.36 1.67
C VAL A 60 9.07 13.96 1.38
N LEU A 61 9.80 14.83 0.68
CA LEU A 61 11.19 14.58 0.30
C LEU A 61 12.14 14.92 1.45
N ALA A 62 13.41 14.52 1.31
CA ALA A 62 14.45 14.83 2.29
C ALA A 62 14.59 16.36 2.48
N GLY A 63 14.66 16.80 3.73
CA GLY A 63 14.64 18.21 4.10
C GLY A 63 13.24 18.86 4.13
N GLY A 64 12.22 18.16 3.62
CA GLY A 64 10.82 18.58 3.71
C GLY A 64 10.22 18.36 5.09
N SER A 65 9.25 19.20 5.46
CA SER A 65 8.48 19.07 6.69
C SER A 65 6.98 19.23 6.43
N LEU A 66 6.18 18.30 6.95
CA LEU A 66 4.72 18.37 6.91
C LEU A 66 4.16 18.38 8.33
N ASP A 67 3.50 19.48 8.70
CA ASP A 67 2.72 19.58 9.93
C ASP A 67 1.24 19.45 9.61
N MET A 68 0.65 18.36 10.07
CA MET A 68 -0.76 18.02 9.91
C MET A 68 -1.46 17.86 11.26
N ALA A 69 -1.00 18.58 12.29
CA ALA A 69 -1.64 18.56 13.60
C ALA A 69 -3.13 18.96 13.51
N GLY A 70 -4.01 18.05 13.91
CA GLY A 70 -5.46 18.24 13.87
C GLY A 70 -6.07 18.40 12.48
N SER A 71 -5.38 18.01 11.41
CA SER A 71 -5.87 18.14 10.02
C SER A 71 -6.17 16.78 9.38
N ALA A 72 -6.85 16.80 8.24
CA ALA A 72 -7.15 15.60 7.45
C ALA A 72 -6.58 15.72 6.02
N ILE A 73 -5.89 14.67 5.57
CA ILE A 73 -5.42 14.55 4.19
C ILE A 73 -5.99 13.28 3.57
N GLN A 74 -6.58 13.43 2.39
CA GLN A 74 -7.14 12.36 1.57
C GLN A 74 -6.34 12.23 0.28
N LEU A 75 -5.81 11.03 0.05
CA LEU A 75 -5.09 10.70 -1.18
C LEU A 75 -5.64 9.44 -1.84
N ALA A 76 -5.37 9.27 -3.13
CA ALA A 76 -5.81 8.09 -3.87
C ALA A 76 -4.73 7.00 -3.91
N GLN A 77 -3.46 7.37 -4.10
CA GLN A 77 -2.40 6.42 -4.45
C GLN A 77 -1.35 6.29 -3.34
N GLN A 78 -0.12 6.74 -3.59
CA GLN A 78 1.02 6.49 -2.72
C GLN A 78 1.26 7.63 -1.73
N TYR A 79 1.76 7.24 -0.56
CA TYR A 79 2.34 8.11 0.44
C TYR A 79 3.80 7.72 0.62
N THR A 80 4.71 8.68 0.48
CA THR A 80 6.13 8.50 0.76
C THR A 80 6.61 9.58 1.73
N ASN A 81 7.47 9.20 2.65
CA ASN A 81 8.04 10.10 3.64
C ASN A 81 9.52 9.82 3.83
N ASN A 82 10.34 10.71 3.27
CA ASN A 82 11.78 10.76 3.42
C ASN A 82 12.21 12.02 4.20
N GLY A 83 11.26 12.77 4.76
CA GLY A 83 11.49 14.00 5.51
C GLY A 83 10.95 13.91 6.93
N SER A 84 10.36 15.01 7.41
CA SER A 84 9.76 15.09 8.75
C SER A 84 8.24 15.27 8.65
N VAL A 85 7.49 14.52 9.46
CA VAL A 85 6.03 14.62 9.52
C VAL A 85 5.56 14.66 10.97
N SER A 86 4.78 15.68 11.31
CA SER A 86 4.08 15.82 12.58
C SER A 86 2.59 15.64 12.35
N ALA A 87 1.97 14.68 13.03
CA ALA A 87 0.56 14.34 12.86
C ALA A 87 -0.21 14.27 14.18
N ALA A 88 0.10 15.16 15.12
CA ALA A 88 -0.59 15.21 16.41
C ALA A 88 -2.11 15.42 16.22
N GLY A 89 -2.90 14.34 16.34
CA GLY A 89 -4.34 14.36 16.05
C GLY A 89 -4.69 14.52 14.56
N GLY A 90 -3.71 14.42 13.66
CA GLY A 90 -3.90 14.46 12.22
C GLY A 90 -4.26 13.09 11.64
N SER A 91 -4.88 13.08 10.47
CA SER A 91 -5.23 11.85 9.76
C SER A 91 -4.81 11.89 8.30
N LEU A 92 -4.32 10.74 7.82
CA LEU A 92 -4.02 10.48 6.42
C LEU A 92 -4.85 9.29 5.98
N THR A 93 -5.65 9.43 4.93
CA THR A 93 -6.58 8.39 4.49
C THR A 93 -6.51 8.20 2.99
N ARG A 94 -6.63 6.94 2.56
CA ARG A 94 -6.80 6.56 1.17
C ARG A 94 -8.28 6.53 0.83
N VAL A 95 -8.67 7.31 -0.17
CA VAL A 95 -10.06 7.39 -0.66
C VAL A 95 -10.10 7.14 -2.16
N ASP A 96 -11.18 6.52 -2.62
CA ASP A 96 -11.43 6.30 -4.04
C ASP A 96 -12.34 7.40 -4.60
N SER A 97 -12.12 7.78 -5.85
CA SER A 97 -12.93 8.77 -6.57
C SER A 97 -12.98 8.46 -8.06
N VAL A 98 -14.09 8.80 -8.71
CA VAL A 98 -14.28 8.66 -10.16
C VAL A 98 -13.18 9.36 -10.95
N THR A 99 -12.67 10.49 -10.44
CA THR A 99 -11.60 11.28 -11.08
C THR A 99 -10.20 10.95 -10.56
N CYS A 100 -10.10 10.15 -9.49
CA CYS A 100 -8.84 9.75 -8.88
C CYS A 100 -8.92 8.34 -8.28
N PRO A 101 -8.72 7.30 -9.13
CA PRO A 101 -8.83 5.92 -8.68
C PRO A 101 -7.79 5.60 -7.61
N ALA A 102 -8.24 4.99 -6.53
CA ALA A 102 -7.35 4.58 -5.46
C ALA A 102 -6.45 3.41 -5.87
N VAL A 103 -5.20 3.44 -5.41
CA VAL A 103 -4.24 2.33 -5.56
C VAL A 103 -3.80 1.88 -4.18
N GLY A 104 -4.17 0.64 -3.82
CA GLY A 104 -3.89 0.03 -2.51
C GLY A 104 -5.12 -0.04 -1.61
N GLN A 105 -4.93 -0.43 -0.35
CA GLN A 105 -6.02 -0.60 0.60
C GLN A 105 -6.63 0.76 1.00
N LEU A 106 -7.95 0.89 0.88
CA LEU A 106 -8.69 2.08 1.32
C LEU A 106 -8.65 2.24 2.85
N GLY A 107 -8.81 3.47 3.33
CA GLY A 107 -8.84 3.80 4.75
C GLY A 107 -7.53 4.40 5.26
N ALA A 108 -7.32 4.35 6.58
CA ALA A 108 -6.20 5.05 7.22
C ALA A 108 -4.83 4.58 6.71
N ILE A 109 -3.97 5.55 6.40
CA ILE A 109 -2.58 5.34 6.01
C ILE A 109 -1.70 5.63 7.24
N PRO A 110 -0.78 4.73 7.58
CA PRO A 110 0.16 4.96 8.68
C PRO A 110 1.16 6.08 8.37
N ILE A 111 1.22 7.10 9.23
CA ILE A 111 1.98 8.34 8.97
C ILE A 111 3.45 8.22 9.45
N ASN A 112 3.69 7.47 10.51
CA ASN A 112 5.02 7.34 11.14
C ASN A 112 5.70 5.99 10.88
N GLY A 113 5.31 5.27 9.82
CA GLY A 113 5.74 3.87 9.62
C GLY A 113 5.15 2.88 10.62
N VAL A 114 4.43 3.36 11.65
CA VAL A 114 3.55 2.53 12.46
C VAL A 114 2.29 2.29 11.65
N GLY A 115 2.33 1.25 10.82
CA GLY A 115 1.17 0.60 10.22
C GLY A 115 0.00 0.55 11.21
N PRO A 116 -1.28 0.57 10.79
CA PRO A 116 -2.25 -0.17 11.58
C PRO A 116 -1.61 -1.53 11.83
N VAL A 117 -1.49 -1.94 13.10
CA VAL A 117 -0.98 -3.27 13.43
C VAL A 117 -1.78 -4.21 12.56
N ALA A 118 -1.14 -4.78 11.55
CA ALA A 118 -1.75 -5.85 10.80
C ALA A 118 -1.98 -6.90 11.89
N THR A 119 -3.22 -7.06 12.32
CA THR A 119 -3.63 -8.28 13.01
C THR A 119 -3.25 -9.34 12.00
N VAL A 120 -2.13 -10.03 12.26
CA VAL A 120 -1.68 -11.15 11.45
C VAL A 120 -2.90 -12.03 11.35
N ALA A 121 -3.52 -12.08 10.17
CA ALA A 121 -4.60 -13.01 9.93
C ALA A 121 -4.02 -14.35 10.32
N ALA A 122 -4.59 -15.00 11.33
CA ALA A 122 -4.06 -16.23 11.88
C ALA A 122 -3.77 -17.14 10.70
N VAL A 123 -2.48 -17.39 10.43
CA VAL A 123 -2.09 -18.37 9.42
C VAL A 123 -2.78 -19.65 9.90
N PRO A 124 -3.70 -20.23 9.12
CA PRO A 124 -4.32 -21.48 9.52
C PRO A 124 -3.17 -22.46 9.66
N THR A 125 -2.85 -22.81 10.91
CA THR A 125 -1.89 -23.85 11.21
C THR A 125 -2.41 -25.08 10.48
N LEU A 126 -1.76 -25.48 9.39
CA LEU A 126 -2.03 -26.78 8.78
C LEU A 126 -1.74 -27.78 9.88
N GLY A 127 -2.82 -28.27 10.50
CA GLY A 127 -2.72 -29.21 11.62
C GLY A 127 -1.84 -30.39 11.23
N SER A 128 -1.17 -30.97 12.20
CA SER A 128 -0.15 -32.03 12.07
C SER A 128 -0.55 -33.20 11.16
N PHE A 129 -1.84 -33.37 10.87
CA PHE A 129 -2.40 -34.30 9.91
C PHE A 129 -1.97 -34.04 8.45
N ALA A 130 -1.75 -32.79 8.04
CA ALA A 130 -1.31 -32.45 6.68
C ALA A 130 0.13 -32.92 6.39
N PHE A 131 1.02 -32.79 7.39
CA PHE A 131 2.37 -33.34 7.31
C PHE A 131 2.39 -34.87 7.37
N GLY A 132 1.50 -35.48 8.16
CA GLY A 132 1.34 -36.94 8.21
C GLY A 132 0.95 -37.55 6.86
N LEU A 133 -0.02 -36.96 6.17
CA LEU A 133 -0.43 -37.41 4.83
C LEU A 133 0.66 -37.20 3.77
N LEU A 134 1.41 -36.09 3.84
CA LEU A 134 2.52 -35.85 2.92
C LEU A 134 3.63 -36.91 3.09
N MET A 135 4.03 -37.23 4.32
CA MET A 135 5.07 -38.24 4.57
C MET A 135 4.62 -39.65 4.20
N LEU A 136 3.34 -39.99 4.40
CA LEU A 136 2.80 -41.29 3.96
C LEU A 136 2.84 -41.42 2.43
N SER A 137 2.57 -40.33 1.70
CA SER A 137 2.60 -40.33 0.23
C SER A 137 4.02 -40.51 -0.32
N LEU A 138 5.04 -39.90 0.29
CA LEU A 138 6.43 -40.10 -0.14
C LEU A 138 6.95 -41.51 0.21
N GLY A 139 6.54 -42.08 1.35
CA GLY A 139 6.92 -43.44 1.76
C GLY A 139 6.44 -44.52 0.79
N LEU A 140 5.19 -44.42 0.30
CA LEU A 140 4.63 -45.35 -0.69
C LEU A 140 5.36 -45.28 -2.04
N ILE A 141 5.73 -44.07 -2.48
CA ILE A 141 6.44 -43.88 -3.76
C ILE A 141 7.89 -44.41 -3.67
N GLY A 142 8.55 -44.24 -2.52
CA GLY A 142 9.89 -44.78 -2.27
C GLY A 142 9.93 -46.31 -2.17
N GLY A 143 8.97 -46.92 -1.46
CA GLY A 143 8.90 -48.37 -1.27
C GLY A 143 8.66 -49.17 -2.55
N LEU A 144 7.83 -48.64 -3.46
CA LEU A 144 7.56 -49.27 -4.76
C LEU A 144 8.79 -49.32 -5.69
N ARG A 145 9.76 -48.42 -5.53
CA ARG A 145 11.01 -48.43 -6.31
C ARG A 145 12.03 -49.43 -5.76
N ALA A 146 12.01 -49.73 -4.46
CA ALA A 146 12.90 -50.72 -3.85
C ALA A 146 12.49 -52.16 -4.18
N ALA A 147 11.17 -52.45 -4.21
CA ALA A 147 10.66 -53.79 -4.49
C ALA A 147 10.97 -54.30 -5.92
N ARG A 148 11.21 -53.42 -6.90
CA ARG A 148 11.49 -53.81 -8.29
C ARG A 148 12.95 -54.19 -8.58
N ARG A 149 13.88 -53.99 -7.64
CA ARG A 149 15.31 -54.35 -7.84
C ARG A 149 15.70 -55.72 -7.25
N GLY A 150 14.78 -56.42 -6.58
CA GLY A 150 15.08 -57.65 -5.85
C GLY A 150 14.99 -58.97 -6.63
N SER A 151 14.58 -58.96 -7.91
CA SER A 151 14.25 -60.20 -8.62
C SER A 151 15.09 -60.37 -9.90
N SER A 152 16.38 -60.70 -9.74
CA SER A 152 17.16 -61.30 -10.82
C SER A 152 17.70 -62.66 -10.34
N PRO A 153 17.16 -63.79 -10.83
CA PRO A 153 17.67 -65.11 -10.51
C PRO A 153 19.02 -65.33 -11.23
N ASN A 154 20.04 -65.59 -10.42
CA ASN A 154 21.37 -66.02 -10.81
C ASN A 154 21.30 -67.27 -11.73
N ARG A 155 21.85 -67.22 -12.95
CA ARG A 155 22.16 -68.42 -13.74
C ARG A 155 23.69 -68.54 -13.92
N PRO A 156 24.33 -69.61 -13.44
CA PRO A 156 25.73 -69.87 -13.72
C PRO A 156 25.89 -70.56 -15.10
N TRP A 157 26.99 -70.24 -15.76
CA TRP A 157 27.40 -70.73 -17.08
C TRP A 157 28.05 -72.12 -16.97
N HIS A 158 27.73 -72.99 -17.93
CA HIS A 158 28.58 -74.11 -18.38
C HIS A 158 28.55 -74.15 -19.90
#